data_AF-A0A9E6TBU2-F1
#
_entry.id   AF-A0A9E6TBU2-F1
#
_cell.length_a   1.000
_cell.length_b   1.000
_cell.length_c   1.000
_cell.angle_alpha   90.00
_cell.angle_beta   90.00
_cell.angle_gamma   90.00
#
_symmetry.space_group_name_H-M   'P 1'
#
loop_
_entity.id
_entity.type
_entity.pdbx_description
1 polymer ?
#
loop_
_entity_poly.entity_id
_entity_poly.type
_entity_poly.pdbx_seq_one_letter_code
_entity_poly.pdbx_strand_id
1 'polypeptide(L)'
;MNQKRTRIPLPHPPPYRQSRTTFWLTVLVGVLIAFALCASIYILIDSWISGAITTTNRGPKHTYHLAVQPRRFWIEFVSQSLGTVFLLAAGVFGLWIYRKVHEPVEKPKGKRIRR
;
A
#
# COMPACT_ATOMS: atom_id res chain seq x y z
N MET A 1 -48.87 -40.61 10.91
CA MET A 1 -47.97 -40.38 9.77
C MET A 1 -47.05 -39.21 10.09
N ASN A 2 -45.75 -39.45 10.27
CA ASN A 2 -44.79 -38.41 10.63
C ASN A 2 -43.81 -38.23 9.45
N GLN A 3 -44.07 -37.25 8.61
CA GLN A 3 -43.30 -36.98 7.41
C GLN A 3 -42.04 -36.20 7.83
N LYS A 4 -40.92 -36.90 8.00
CA LYS A 4 -39.63 -36.26 8.28
C LYS A 4 -39.29 -35.34 7.11
N ARG A 5 -39.43 -34.03 7.34
CA ARG A 5 -39.11 -32.96 6.40
C ARG A 5 -37.63 -33.07 6.00
N THR A 6 -37.37 -33.60 4.83
CA THR A 6 -36.02 -33.71 4.24
C THR A 6 -35.47 -32.30 4.11
N ARG A 7 -34.49 -31.92 4.95
CA ARG A 7 -33.81 -30.63 4.85
C ARG A 7 -32.80 -30.74 3.72
N ILE A 8 -33.17 -30.24 2.55
CA ILE A 8 -32.26 -30.13 1.42
C ILE A 8 -31.17 -29.11 1.83
N PRO A 9 -29.88 -29.49 1.86
CA PRO A 9 -28.82 -28.55 2.18
C PRO A 9 -28.80 -27.46 1.09
N LEU A 10 -28.85 -26.19 1.51
CA LEU A 10 -28.74 -25.09 0.56
C LEU A 10 -27.37 -25.11 -0.10
N PRO A 11 -27.28 -24.82 -1.41
CA PRO A 11 -26.00 -24.69 -2.07
C PRO A 11 -25.21 -23.55 -1.41
N HIS A 12 -24.07 -23.89 -0.83
CA HIS A 12 -23.05 -22.92 -0.42
C HIS A 12 -22.68 -22.02 -1.61
N PRO A 13 -22.58 -20.69 -1.40
CA PRO A 13 -22.17 -19.77 -2.45
C PRO A 13 -20.75 -20.11 -2.92
N PRO A 14 -20.46 -19.94 -4.22
CA PRO A 14 -19.13 -20.19 -4.74
C PRO A 14 -18.11 -19.32 -3.99
N PRO A 15 -16.92 -19.85 -3.69
CA PRO A 15 -15.87 -19.07 -3.04
C PRO A 15 -15.54 -17.85 -3.91
N TYR A 16 -15.33 -16.70 -3.26
CA TYR A 16 -14.97 -15.47 -3.94
C TYR A 16 -13.76 -15.70 -4.85
N ARG A 17 -13.91 -15.33 -6.12
CA ARG A 17 -12.85 -15.41 -7.12
C ARG A 17 -12.47 -14.00 -7.50
N GLN A 18 -11.26 -13.59 -7.12
CA GLN A 18 -10.73 -12.30 -7.53
C GLN A 18 -10.65 -12.24 -9.06
N SER A 19 -11.20 -11.18 -9.65
CA SER A 19 -11.11 -10.98 -11.10
C SER A 19 -9.66 -10.68 -11.49
N ARG A 20 -9.26 -11.11 -12.70
CA ARG A 20 -7.93 -10.83 -13.24
C ARG A 20 -7.65 -9.32 -13.30
N THR A 21 -8.67 -8.53 -13.62
CA THR A 21 -8.58 -7.07 -13.68
C THR A 21 -8.27 -6.46 -12.31
N THR A 22 -8.98 -6.87 -11.26
CA THR A 22 -8.72 -6.39 -9.89
C THR A 22 -7.32 -6.78 -9.44
N PHE A 23 -6.86 -7.99 -9.76
CA PHE A 23 -5.48 -8.41 -9.46
C PHE A 23 -4.44 -7.49 -10.11
N TRP A 24 -4.51 -7.29 -11.43
CA TRP A 24 -3.54 -6.42 -12.13
C TRP A 24 -3.61 -4.96 -11.67
N LEU A 25 -4.80 -4.46 -11.34
CA LEU A 25 -4.97 -3.12 -10.81
C LEU A 25 -4.30 -2.98 -9.43
N THR A 26 -4.43 -3.98 -8.54
CA THR A 26 -3.71 -3.97 -7.26
C THR A 26 -2.20 -4.02 -7.43
N VAL A 27 -1.69 -4.80 -8.39
CA VAL A 27 -0.25 -4.82 -8.72
C VAL A 27 0.22 -3.47 -9.24
N LEU A 28 -0.55 -2.86 -10.15
CA LEU A 28 -0.23 -1.54 -10.70
C LEU A 28 -0.15 -0.48 -9.61
N VAL A 29 -1.11 -0.45 -8.69
CA VAL A 29 -1.09 0.47 -7.54
C VAL A 29 0.16 0.26 -6.68
N GLY A 30 0.54 -0.99 -6.42
CA GLY A 30 1.78 -1.30 -5.70
C GLY A 30 3.04 -0.78 -6.41
N VAL A 31 3.12 -0.97 -7.73
CA VAL A 31 4.23 -0.46 -8.55
C VAL A 31 4.28 1.07 -8.53
N LEU A 32 3.12 1.74 -8.65
CA LEU A 32 3.04 3.20 -8.61
C LEU A 32 3.47 3.76 -7.25
N ILE A 33 3.09 3.11 -6.14
CA ILE A 33 3.53 3.50 -4.79
C ILE A 33 5.05 3.32 -4.65
N ALA A 34 5.59 2.19 -5.10
CA ALA A 34 7.03 1.94 -5.05
C ALA A 34 7.82 2.96 -5.90
N PHE A 35 7.32 3.27 -7.09
CA PHE A 35 7.92 4.30 -7.95
C PHE A 35 7.87 5.68 -7.31
N ALA A 36 6.71 6.07 -6.75
CA ALA A 36 6.56 7.33 -6.04
C ALA A 36 7.55 7.44 -4.87
N LEU A 37 7.71 6.36 -4.09
CA LEU A 37 8.68 6.30 -3.00
C LEU A 37 10.13 6.51 -3.49
N CYS A 38 10.55 5.79 -4.53
CA CYS A 38 11.89 5.94 -5.09
C CYS A 38 12.12 7.37 -5.62
N ALA A 39 11.14 7.93 -6.33
CA ALA A 39 11.22 9.30 -6.84
C ALA A 39 11.30 10.33 -5.71
N SER A 40 10.50 10.17 -4.64
CA SER A 40 10.55 11.05 -3.48
C SER A 40 11.89 10.99 -2.76
N ILE A 41 12.45 9.79 -2.55
CA ILE A 41 13.77 9.62 -1.95
C ILE A 41 14.85 10.28 -2.83
N TYR A 42 14.79 10.06 -4.14
CA TYR A 42 15.72 10.67 -5.08
C TYR A 42 15.70 12.21 -5.01
N ILE A 43 14.51 12.82 -5.02
CA ILE A 43 14.36 14.28 -4.92
C ILE A 43 14.90 14.82 -3.59
N LEU A 44 14.70 14.10 -2.47
CA LEU A 44 15.25 14.51 -1.17
C LEU A 44 16.78 14.46 -1.16
N ILE A 45 17.38 13.40 -1.72
CA ILE A 45 18.84 13.28 -1.83
C ILE A 45 19.39 14.39 -2.73
N ASP A 46 18.78 14.61 -3.88
CA ASP A 46 19.17 15.67 -4.80
C ASP A 46 19.06 17.06 -4.17
N SER A 47 17.97 17.33 -3.45
CA SER A 47 17.76 18.61 -2.75
C SER A 47 18.77 18.83 -1.61
N TRP A 48 19.19 17.74 -0.95
CA TRP A 48 20.22 17.77 0.09
C TRP A 48 21.60 18.11 -0.50
N ILE A 49 21.97 17.46 -1.61
CA ILE A 49 23.26 17.67 -2.29
C ILE A 49 23.31 19.06 -2.92
N SER A 50 22.26 19.45 -3.65
CA SER A 50 22.16 20.73 -4.35
C SER A 50 21.93 21.91 -3.41
N GLY A 51 21.54 21.65 -2.15
CA GLY A 51 21.17 22.69 -1.19
C GLY A 51 20.01 23.56 -1.66
N ALA A 52 19.17 23.05 -2.56
CA ALA A 52 18.04 23.75 -3.16
C ALA A 52 16.83 22.84 -3.14
N ILE A 53 15.68 23.34 -2.69
CA ILE A 53 14.43 22.59 -2.66
C ILE A 53 13.34 23.38 -3.37
N THR A 54 12.59 22.69 -4.22
CA THR A 54 11.49 23.29 -4.99
C THR A 54 10.15 22.92 -4.37
N THR A 55 9.25 23.88 -4.25
CA THR A 55 7.90 23.63 -3.72
C THR A 55 7.09 22.77 -4.70
N THR A 56 6.40 21.77 -4.15
CA THR A 56 5.54 20.85 -4.92
C THR A 56 4.04 21.20 -4.75
N ASN A 57 3.73 22.28 -4.02
CA ASN A 57 2.37 22.74 -3.79
C ASN A 57 1.70 23.26 -5.07
N ARG A 58 0.36 23.23 -5.12
CA ARG A 58 -0.48 23.70 -6.26
C ARG A 58 -0.37 25.21 -6.58
N GLY A 59 0.52 25.95 -5.92
CA GLY A 59 0.75 27.37 -6.14
C GLY A 59 1.99 27.65 -7.01
N PRO A 60 2.45 28.91 -7.05
CA PRO A 60 3.69 29.27 -7.73
C PRO A 60 4.85 28.43 -7.20
N LYS A 61 5.62 27.85 -8.13
CA LYS A 61 6.82 27.08 -7.78
C LYS A 61 7.87 28.04 -7.25
N HIS A 62 8.31 27.82 -6.02
CA HIS A 62 9.40 28.57 -5.42
C HIS A 62 10.56 27.63 -5.15
N THR A 63 11.78 28.07 -5.46
CA THR A 63 13.00 27.34 -5.14
C THR A 63 13.68 28.05 -3.98
N TYR A 64 13.84 27.34 -2.87
CA TYR A 64 14.53 27.84 -1.68
C TYR A 64 15.94 27.27 -1.64
N HIS A 65 16.92 28.15 -1.44
CA HIS A 65 18.32 27.77 -1.28
C HIS A 65 18.72 27.77 0.19
N LEU A 66 19.47 26.76 0.61
CA LEU A 66 19.99 26.63 1.97
C LEU A 66 20.89 27.82 2.36
N ALA A 67 21.69 28.32 1.42
CA ALA A 67 22.62 29.43 1.65
C ALA A 67 21.93 30.79 1.89
N VAL A 68 20.74 30.99 1.33
CA VAL A 68 20.04 32.28 1.36
C VAL A 68 18.85 32.24 2.33
N GLN A 69 18.13 31.13 2.40
CA GLN A 69 16.88 30.99 3.17
C GLN A 69 16.83 29.64 3.92
N PRO A 70 17.75 29.40 4.88
CA PRO A 70 17.93 28.10 5.52
C PRO A 70 16.66 27.64 6.26
N ARG A 71 15.96 28.56 6.95
CA ARG A 71 14.74 28.22 7.70
C ARG A 71 13.62 27.72 6.79
N ARG A 72 13.42 28.34 5.62
CA ARG A 72 12.38 27.94 4.66
C ARG A 72 12.75 26.65 3.95
N PHE A 73 14.03 26.48 3.61
CA PHE A 73 14.56 25.22 3.08
C PHE A 73 14.25 24.05 4.02
N TRP A 74 14.58 24.16 5.31
CA TRP A 74 14.33 23.08 6.28
C TRP A 74 12.85 22.78 6.50
N ILE A 75 11.98 23.79 6.53
CA ILE A 75 10.53 23.57 6.66
C ILE A 75 10.00 22.74 5.48
N GLU A 76 10.37 23.13 4.25
CA GLU A 76 9.92 22.41 3.05
C GLU A 76 10.53 21.01 2.98
N PHE A 77 11.81 20.87 3.34
CA PHE A 77 12.52 19.59 3.36
C PHE A 77 11.89 18.60 4.35
N VAL A 78 11.56 19.08 5.56
CA VAL A 78 10.87 18.27 6.57
C VAL A 78 9.44 17.93 6.16
N SER A 79 8.73 18.85 5.50
CA SER A 79 7.39 18.59 4.99
C SER A 79 7.38 17.48 3.92
N GLN A 80 8.31 17.56 2.94
CA GLN A 80 8.45 16.55 1.88
C GLN A 80 8.94 15.20 2.42
N SER A 81 9.82 15.21 3.43
CA SER A 81 10.27 13.98 4.09
C SER A 81 9.13 13.30 4.86
N LEU A 82 8.26 14.07 5.51
CA LEU A 82 7.09 13.54 6.22
C LEU A 82 6.14 12.79 5.26
N GLY A 83 5.90 13.34 4.07
CA GLY A 83 5.11 12.67 3.03
C GLY A 83 5.74 11.36 2.54
N THR A 84 7.07 11.35 2.41
CA THR A 84 7.83 10.15 2.00
C THR A 84 7.76 9.06 3.08
N VAL A 85 7.90 9.44 4.35
CA VAL A 85 7.75 8.52 5.50
C VAL A 85 6.32 7.97 5.56
N PHE A 86 5.31 8.80 5.31
CA PHE A 86 3.91 8.35 5.28
C PHE A 86 3.66 7.33 4.17
N LEU A 87 4.20 7.55 2.96
CA LEU A 87 4.13 6.58 1.86
C LEU A 87 4.82 5.26 2.24
N LEU A 88 5.97 5.32 2.92
CA LEU A 88 6.70 4.14 3.39
C LEU A 88 5.87 3.37 4.41
N ALA A 89 5.29 4.07 5.38
CA ALA A 89 4.40 3.49 6.39
C ALA A 89 3.16 2.85 5.74
N ALA A 90 2.54 3.51 4.76
CA ALA A 90 1.41 2.97 4.01
C ALA A 90 1.79 1.68 3.25
N GLY A 91 2.99 1.65 2.63
CA GLY A 91 3.52 0.46 1.97
C GLY A 91 3.74 -0.71 2.94
N VAL A 92 4.36 -0.46 4.09
CA VAL A 92 4.58 -1.48 5.13
C VAL A 92 3.25 -1.98 5.70
N PHE A 93 2.31 -1.07 5.96
CA PHE A 93 0.98 -1.41 6.48
C PHE A 93 0.18 -2.24 5.47
N GLY A 94 0.23 -1.88 4.18
CA GLY A 94 -0.37 -2.66 3.10
C GLY A 94 0.21 -4.08 3.01
N LEU A 95 1.54 -4.21 3.10
CA LEU A 95 2.20 -5.52 3.13
C LEU A 95 1.81 -6.33 4.38
N TRP A 96 1.69 -5.68 5.53
CA TRP A 96 1.27 -6.32 6.78
C TRP A 96 -0.16 -6.87 6.69
N ILE A 97 -1.10 -6.09 6.15
CA ILE A 97 -2.48 -6.55 5.87
C ILE A 97 -2.47 -7.71 4.89
N TYR A 98 -1.73 -7.58 3.77
CA TYR A 98 -1.63 -8.66 2.79
C TYR A 98 -1.14 -9.96 3.44
N ARG A 99 -0.12 -9.89 4.29
CA ARG A 99 0.37 -11.06 5.03
C ARG A 99 -0.67 -11.62 5.99
N LYS A 100 -1.44 -10.78 6.70
CA LYS A 100 -2.48 -11.22 7.65
C LYS A 100 -3.70 -11.84 6.96
N VAL A 101 -4.09 -11.33 5.80
CA VAL A 101 -5.21 -11.86 5.01
C VAL A 101 -4.82 -13.15 4.28
N HIS A 102 -3.55 -13.28 3.86
CA HIS A 102 -3.03 -14.46 3.18
C HIS A 102 -2.35 -15.48 4.11
N GLU A 103 -2.26 -15.22 5.42
CA GLU A 103 -1.92 -16.26 6.40
C GLU A 103 -2.96 -17.37 6.25
N PRO A 104 -2.57 -18.58 5.82
CA PRO A 104 -3.53 -19.65 5.66
C PRO A 104 -4.01 -20.02 7.06
N VAL A 105 -5.25 -19.66 7.38
CA VAL A 105 -6.01 -20.32 8.45
C VAL A 105 -5.79 -21.81 8.23
N GLU A 106 -5.10 -22.46 9.18
CA GLU A 106 -4.75 -23.87 9.11
C GLU A 106 -5.92 -24.65 8.53
N LYS A 107 -5.74 -25.19 7.31
CA LYS A 107 -6.76 -26.04 6.70
C LYS A 107 -7.07 -27.14 7.72
N PRO A 108 -8.32 -27.33 8.16
CA PRO A 108 -8.64 -28.40 9.10
C PRO A 108 -8.19 -29.70 8.43
N LYS A 109 -7.25 -30.40 9.09
CA LYS A 109 -6.75 -31.73 8.70
C LYS A 109 -7.94 -32.57 8.25
N GLY A 110 -8.07 -32.76 6.94
CA GLY A 110 -9.10 -33.63 6.38
C GLY A 110 -8.98 -34.99 7.04
N LYS A 111 -10.03 -35.40 7.76
CA LYS A 111 -10.15 -36.76 8.30
C LYS A 111 -9.99 -37.72 7.11
N ARG A 112 -8.83 -38.36 7.05
CA ARG A 112 -8.53 -39.44 6.12
C ARG A 112 -9.42 -40.62 6.53
N ILE A 113 -10.59 -40.74 5.91
CA ILE A 113 -11.41 -41.94 6.02
C ILE A 113 -10.62 -43.04 5.30
N ARG A 114 -9.95 -43.91 6.08
CA ARG A 114 -9.45 -45.20 5.61
C ARG A 114 -10.66 -46.10 5.39
N ARG A 115 -10.90 -46.48 4.14
CA ARG A 115 -11.59 -47.73 3.82
C ARG A 115 -10.56 -48.85 3.83
#